data_AF-A0A225UUR0-F1
#
_entry.id   AF-A0A225UUR0-F1
#
_cell.length_a   1.000
_cell.length_b   1.000
_cell.length_c   1.000
_cell.angle_alpha   90.00
_cell.angle_beta   90.00
_cell.angle_gamma   90.00
#
_symmetry.space_group_name_H-M   'P 1'
#
loop_
_entity.id
_entity.type
_entity.pdbx_description
1 polymer ?
#
loop_
_entity_poly.entity_id
_entity_poly.type
_entity_poly.pdbx_seq_one_letter_code
_entity_poly.pdbx_strand_id
1 'polypeptide(L)'
;MLSMMDDEELTIIAHEIGHGFGLPDFYTDSDKPSTDFPATIMEAGRSMTVTEGDGWMLRRVLEHLKSRNSTSGSAPFGDITAGSDKCVVGNPNEYITSADLEWIWDNRIGPNAKQSDSNWNVMDNKNWIMDHIVKNQGTINYCIRWDSTQKLSKSVASKFQAMLTRQFNAWNRWLVGYNCWPYDEIKVNVVGWAVKDSSLLDWSDDSLGKIYEGELDAEGIPMCPQNCYRFYDAGIN
;
A
#
# COMPACT_ATOMS: atom_id res chain seq x y z
N MET A 1 12.84 -12.37 6.11
CA MET A 1 12.26 -11.86 4.85
C MET A 1 12.63 -12.73 3.65
N LEU A 2 13.91 -12.86 3.25
CA LEU A 2 14.28 -13.58 2.02
C LEU A 2 13.82 -15.05 1.98
N SER A 3 13.80 -15.73 3.13
CA SER A 3 13.33 -17.12 3.26
C SER A 3 11.82 -17.28 3.06
N MET A 4 11.06 -16.19 3.11
CA MET A 4 9.59 -16.14 3.01
C MET A 4 9.13 -15.52 1.69
N MET A 5 10.05 -15.33 0.72
CA MET A 5 9.74 -14.65 -0.54
C MET A 5 8.75 -15.37 -1.43
N ASP A 6 8.51 -16.66 -1.18
CA ASP A 6 7.56 -17.47 -1.92
C ASP A 6 6.20 -17.57 -1.18
N ASP A 7 6.09 -17.02 0.03
CA ASP A 7 4.84 -16.98 0.80
C ASP A 7 3.81 -16.10 0.10
N GLU A 8 2.53 -16.42 0.29
CA GLU A 8 1.42 -15.70 -0.34
C GLU A 8 1.39 -14.24 0.13
N GLU A 9 1.44 -14.03 1.45
CA GLU A 9 1.49 -12.72 2.08
C GLU A 9 2.67 -12.66 3.07
N LEU A 10 3.49 -11.62 2.96
CA LEU A 10 4.58 -11.31 3.90
C LEU A 10 4.07 -10.21 4.83
N THR A 11 3.73 -10.58 6.05
CA THR A 11 3.03 -9.70 7.02
C THR A 11 3.58 -8.29 7.11
N ILE A 12 4.91 -8.15 7.25
CA ILE A 12 5.55 -6.82 7.35
C ILE A 12 5.39 -6.04 6.04
N ILE A 13 5.64 -6.65 4.89
CA ILE A 13 5.52 -5.93 3.60
C ILE A 13 4.07 -5.55 3.32
N ALA A 14 3.12 -6.44 3.60
CA ALA A 14 1.71 -6.16 3.45
C ALA A 14 1.26 -5.03 4.40
N HIS A 15 1.76 -4.99 5.64
CA HIS A 15 1.54 -3.90 6.59
C HIS A 15 2.06 -2.54 6.05
N GLU A 16 3.32 -2.48 5.60
CA GLU A 16 3.90 -1.23 5.05
C GLU A 16 3.17 -0.75 3.78
N ILE A 17 2.66 -1.67 2.96
CA ILE A 17 1.82 -1.31 1.81
C ILE A 17 0.49 -0.69 2.27
N GLY A 18 -0.07 -1.15 3.39
CA GLY A 18 -1.26 -0.55 4.02
C GLY A 18 -1.06 0.92 4.35
N HIS A 19 0.10 1.30 4.89
CA HIS A 19 0.46 2.71 5.09
C HIS A 19 0.54 3.49 3.78
N GLY A 20 1.04 2.88 2.70
CA GLY A 20 1.05 3.51 1.39
C GLY A 20 -0.35 3.75 0.79
N PHE A 21 -1.33 2.96 1.21
CA PHE A 21 -2.75 3.19 0.97
C PHE A 21 -3.41 4.16 1.96
N GLY A 22 -2.65 4.67 2.93
CA GLY A 22 -3.08 5.66 3.90
C GLY A 22 -3.76 5.10 5.14
N LEU A 23 -3.54 3.82 5.46
CA LEU A 23 -4.01 3.26 6.70
C LEU A 23 -3.00 3.54 7.83
N PRO A 24 -3.45 4.00 9.00
CA PRO A 24 -2.58 4.25 10.16
C PRO A 24 -2.39 2.98 10.98
N ASP A 25 -1.49 3.04 11.96
CA ASP A 25 -1.31 1.96 12.94
C ASP A 25 -2.45 1.88 13.95
N PHE A 26 -2.72 0.69 14.48
CA PHE A 26 -3.73 0.44 15.51
C PHE A 26 -3.16 -0.23 16.77
N TYR A 27 -1.93 0.10 17.16
CA TYR A 27 -1.19 -0.64 18.19
C TYR A 27 -1.70 -0.43 19.62
N THR A 28 -2.37 0.68 19.90
CA THR A 28 -2.88 0.99 21.24
C THR A 28 -4.40 1.07 21.28
N ASP A 29 -5.00 0.94 22.46
CA ASP A 29 -6.46 1.05 22.60
C ASP A 29 -6.99 2.44 22.22
N SER A 30 -6.19 3.50 22.41
CA SER A 30 -6.55 4.85 21.97
C SER A 30 -6.53 5.04 20.45
N ASP A 31 -5.88 4.15 19.72
CA ASP A 31 -5.84 4.18 18.25
C ASP A 31 -7.09 3.54 17.63
N LYS A 32 -7.92 2.86 18.44
CA LYS A 32 -9.05 2.03 17.99
C LYS A 32 -10.39 2.68 18.37
N PRO A 33 -11.45 2.45 17.58
CA PRO A 33 -12.79 2.94 17.90
C PRO A 33 -13.42 2.23 19.11
N SER A 34 -13.01 1.00 19.41
CA SER A 34 -13.51 0.21 20.53
C SER A 34 -12.50 -0.86 20.97
N THR A 35 -12.70 -1.42 22.18
CA THR A 35 -11.88 -2.53 22.69
C THR A 35 -12.09 -3.85 21.93
N ASP A 36 -13.26 -3.99 21.31
CA ASP A 36 -13.64 -5.18 20.54
C ASP A 36 -13.31 -5.03 19.05
N PHE A 37 -12.47 -4.04 18.70
CA PHE A 37 -12.02 -3.81 17.32
C PHE A 37 -11.39 -5.09 16.74
N PRO A 38 -11.81 -5.53 15.53
CA PRO A 38 -11.32 -6.76 14.93
C PRO A 38 -9.81 -6.72 14.71
N ALA A 39 -9.20 -7.89 14.65
CA ALA A 39 -7.79 -7.99 14.29
C ALA A 39 -7.59 -7.48 12.86
N THR A 40 -6.59 -6.62 12.67
CA THR A 40 -6.22 -6.04 11.37
C THR A 40 -4.72 -6.27 11.15
N ILE A 41 -4.27 -6.28 9.89
CA ILE A 41 -2.83 -6.33 9.62
C ILE A 41 -2.13 -5.05 10.07
N MET A 42 -2.87 -3.94 10.15
CA MET A 42 -2.40 -2.66 10.68
C MET A 42 -2.25 -2.64 12.21
N GLU A 43 -2.54 -3.75 12.90
CA GLU A 43 -2.22 -3.98 14.30
C GLU A 43 -1.10 -5.04 14.41
N ALA A 44 0.10 -4.62 14.80
CA ALA A 44 1.30 -5.46 14.75
C ALA A 44 1.12 -6.76 15.54
N GLY A 45 1.29 -7.89 14.86
CA GLY A 45 1.21 -9.23 15.44
C GLY A 45 -0.20 -9.76 15.68
N ARG A 46 -1.25 -9.02 15.30
CA ARG A 46 -2.65 -9.44 15.50
C ARG A 46 -3.28 -10.10 14.29
N SER A 47 -2.78 -9.81 13.09
CA SER A 47 -3.02 -10.60 11.89
C SER A 47 -1.72 -10.80 11.11
N MET A 48 -1.62 -11.94 10.43
CA MET A 48 -0.50 -12.23 9.52
C MET A 48 -0.81 -11.88 8.06
N THR A 49 -2.08 -11.59 7.75
CA THR A 49 -2.61 -11.34 6.40
C THR A 49 -3.59 -10.17 6.39
N VAL A 50 -3.81 -9.56 5.23
CA VAL A 50 -4.80 -8.48 5.05
C VAL A 50 -6.21 -9.03 5.33
N THR A 51 -6.87 -8.46 6.32
CA THR A 51 -8.19 -8.90 6.80
C THR A 51 -9.34 -8.17 6.11
N GLU A 52 -10.57 -8.58 6.41
CA GLU A 52 -11.75 -7.85 5.95
C GLU A 52 -11.88 -6.46 6.57
N GLY A 53 -11.48 -6.29 7.84
CA GLY A 53 -11.44 -4.97 8.49
C GLY A 53 -10.49 -4.02 7.77
N ASP A 54 -9.31 -4.51 7.38
CA ASP A 54 -8.37 -3.77 6.53
C ASP A 54 -8.99 -3.36 5.18
N GLY A 55 -9.70 -4.30 4.54
CA GLY A 55 -10.40 -4.06 3.29
C GLY A 55 -11.47 -2.97 3.39
N TRP A 56 -12.24 -2.94 4.48
CA TRP A 56 -13.24 -1.90 4.72
C TRP A 56 -12.63 -0.52 4.97
N MET A 57 -11.53 -0.44 5.72
CA MET A 57 -10.78 0.81 5.87
C MET A 57 -10.23 1.30 4.53
N LEU A 58 -9.69 0.39 3.70
CA LEU A 58 -9.20 0.71 2.35
C LEU A 58 -10.31 1.25 1.42
N ARG A 59 -11.50 0.64 1.46
CA ARG A 59 -12.67 1.12 0.72
C ARG A 59 -13.11 2.50 1.16
N ARG A 60 -13.09 2.76 2.47
CA ARG A 60 -13.42 4.07 3.05
C ARG A 60 -12.44 5.15 2.60
N VAL A 61 -11.14 4.84 2.52
CA VAL A 61 -10.14 5.71 1.89
C VAL A 61 -10.52 5.99 0.43
N LEU A 62 -10.78 4.95 -0.37
CA LEU A 62 -11.11 5.09 -1.79
C LEU A 62 -12.33 6.00 -1.99
N GLU A 63 -13.40 5.83 -1.22
CA GLU A 63 -14.61 6.68 -1.27
C GLU A 63 -14.31 8.17 -1.12
N HIS A 64 -13.42 8.53 -0.18
CA HIS A 64 -13.09 9.91 0.11
C HIS A 64 -12.11 10.50 -0.91
N LEU A 65 -11.19 9.70 -1.43
CA LEU A 65 -10.30 10.11 -2.52
C LEU A 65 -11.07 10.30 -3.85
N LYS A 66 -12.08 9.46 -4.13
CA LYS A 66 -12.80 9.43 -5.42
C LYS A 66 -13.96 10.42 -5.56
N SER A 67 -14.15 11.40 -4.67
CA SER A 67 -15.28 12.34 -4.78
C SER A 67 -15.18 13.29 -6.00
N ARG A 68 -15.53 12.76 -7.19
CA ARG A 68 -16.10 13.40 -8.40
C ARG A 68 -16.11 12.38 -9.57
N ASN A 69 -17.27 11.74 -9.78
CA ASN A 69 -17.72 11.07 -11.02
C ASN A 69 -16.87 9.93 -11.60
N SER A 70 -17.21 8.69 -11.28
CA SER A 70 -17.14 7.57 -12.25
C SER A 70 -18.12 6.48 -11.82
N THR A 71 -18.60 5.66 -12.77
CA THR A 71 -19.63 4.61 -12.63
C THR A 71 -19.14 3.30 -13.28
N SER A 72 -19.72 2.15 -12.87
CA SER A 72 -19.41 0.73 -13.20
C SER A 72 -18.70 -0.14 -12.15
N GLY A 73 -19.36 -1.23 -11.73
CA GLY A 73 -18.71 -2.44 -11.18
C GLY A 73 -19.29 -2.93 -9.86
N SER A 74 -19.43 -4.27 -9.74
CA SER A 74 -20.09 -5.04 -8.69
C SER A 74 -19.15 -5.48 -7.57
N ALA A 75 -19.36 -5.03 -6.33
CA ALA A 75 -18.53 -5.42 -5.19
C ALA A 75 -19.06 -6.68 -4.49
N PRO A 76 -18.19 -7.56 -3.96
CA PRO A 76 -18.62 -8.82 -3.36
C PRO A 76 -18.91 -8.79 -1.84
N PHE A 77 -18.91 -7.64 -1.16
CA PHE A 77 -19.07 -7.58 0.31
C PHE A 77 -19.85 -6.35 0.80
N GLY A 78 -20.69 -6.55 1.82
CA GLY A 78 -21.57 -5.54 2.43
C GLY A 78 -22.92 -5.36 1.74
N ASP A 79 -23.80 -4.56 2.34
CA ASP A 79 -25.08 -4.20 1.72
C ASP A 79 -24.83 -3.25 0.53
N ILE A 80 -25.05 -3.74 -0.68
CA ILE A 80 -24.94 -2.95 -1.92
C ILE A 80 -26.03 -1.89 -1.93
N THR A 81 -25.65 -0.61 -1.91
CA THR A 81 -26.60 0.53 -1.93
C THR A 81 -26.79 1.15 -3.32
N ALA A 82 -26.20 0.56 -4.37
CA ALA A 82 -26.15 1.15 -5.71
C ALA A 82 -27.29 0.69 -6.64
N GLY A 83 -27.91 1.64 -7.35
CA GLY A 83 -28.80 1.37 -8.49
C GLY A 83 -28.02 0.97 -9.76
N SER A 84 -28.71 0.44 -10.78
CA SER A 84 -28.14 -0.26 -11.96
C SER A 84 -27.07 0.48 -12.78
N ASP A 85 -26.92 1.80 -12.62
CA ASP A 85 -25.97 2.64 -13.36
C ASP A 85 -24.91 3.33 -12.47
N LYS A 86 -24.81 2.95 -11.19
CA LYS A 86 -23.89 3.56 -10.21
C LYS A 86 -22.76 2.60 -9.84
N CYS A 87 -21.63 3.13 -9.35
CA CYS A 87 -20.63 2.28 -8.70
C CYS A 87 -21.26 1.53 -7.54
N VAL A 88 -20.89 0.26 -7.37
CA VAL A 88 -21.23 -0.43 -6.12
C VAL A 88 -20.42 0.17 -4.98
N VAL A 89 -21.15 0.64 -3.98
CA VAL A 89 -20.65 1.02 -2.66
C VAL A 89 -21.51 0.34 -1.62
N GLY A 90 -20.98 0.14 -0.43
CA GLY A 90 -21.68 -0.56 0.63
C GLY A 90 -21.16 -0.23 2.01
N ASN A 91 -21.83 -0.78 3.01
CA ASN A 91 -21.45 -0.68 4.40
C ASN A 91 -21.05 -2.07 4.93
N PRO A 92 -20.14 -2.13 5.90
CA PRO A 92 -19.82 -3.40 6.54
C PRO A 92 -21.03 -3.93 7.30
N ASN A 93 -21.20 -5.25 7.25
CA ASN A 93 -22.24 -6.00 7.98
C ASN A 93 -21.65 -7.03 8.95
N GLU A 94 -20.32 -7.18 8.97
CA GLU A 94 -19.57 -8.09 9.85
C GLU A 94 -18.22 -7.45 10.24
N TYR A 95 -17.65 -7.90 11.36
CA TYR A 95 -16.33 -7.54 11.93
C TYR A 95 -16.16 -6.08 12.39
N ILE A 96 -16.46 -5.11 11.53
CA ILE A 96 -16.35 -3.68 11.78
C ILE A 96 -17.69 -3.00 11.51
N THR A 97 -18.08 -2.00 12.29
CA THR A 97 -19.33 -1.27 12.05
C THR A 97 -19.10 -0.04 11.17
N SER A 98 -20.18 0.50 10.59
CA SER A 98 -20.10 1.79 9.89
C SER A 98 -19.66 2.93 10.81
N ALA A 99 -20.06 2.87 12.10
CA ALA A 99 -19.65 3.84 13.11
C ALA A 99 -18.16 3.75 13.43
N ASP A 100 -17.59 2.54 13.47
CA ASP A 100 -16.14 2.35 13.62
C ASP A 100 -15.39 2.96 12.43
N LEU A 101 -15.85 2.74 11.20
CA LEU A 101 -15.23 3.34 10.00
C LEU A 101 -15.31 4.86 9.98
N GLU A 102 -16.43 5.44 10.40
CA GLU A 102 -16.60 6.89 10.54
C GLU A 102 -15.65 7.44 11.62
N TRP A 103 -15.57 6.77 12.77
CA TRP A 103 -14.65 7.16 13.82
C TRP A 103 -13.19 7.11 13.36
N ILE A 104 -12.78 6.04 12.68
CA ILE A 104 -11.42 5.90 12.13
C ILE A 104 -11.14 7.01 11.13
N TRP A 105 -12.10 7.30 10.25
CA TRP A 105 -11.96 8.42 9.31
C TRP A 105 -11.76 9.74 10.05
N ASP A 106 -12.66 10.11 10.96
CA ASP A 106 -12.63 11.42 11.62
C ASP A 106 -11.43 11.61 12.56
N ASN A 107 -10.93 10.53 13.18
CA ASN A 107 -9.90 10.61 14.20
C ASN A 107 -8.51 10.21 13.71
N ARG A 108 -8.41 9.36 12.68
CA ARG A 108 -7.16 8.72 12.28
C ARG A 108 -6.76 8.91 10.82
N ILE A 109 -7.68 9.17 9.88
CA ILE A 109 -7.33 9.24 8.45
C ILE A 109 -7.64 10.61 7.85
N GLY A 110 -8.87 11.09 8.02
CA GLY A 110 -9.41 12.26 7.35
C GLY A 110 -8.69 13.56 7.67
N PRO A 111 -9.01 14.65 6.96
CA PRO A 111 -8.27 15.91 7.01
C PRO A 111 -8.26 16.60 8.38
N ASN A 112 -9.13 16.19 9.29
CA ASN A 112 -9.24 16.72 10.66
C ASN A 112 -8.57 15.80 11.70
N ALA A 113 -8.03 14.65 11.28
CA ALA A 113 -7.35 13.72 12.16
C ALA A 113 -6.10 14.37 12.76
N LYS A 114 -5.88 14.16 14.06
CA LYS A 114 -4.71 14.71 14.73
C LYS A 114 -3.49 13.87 14.41
N GLN A 115 -2.37 14.55 14.12
CA GLN A 115 -1.08 13.89 14.00
C GLN A 115 -0.65 13.29 15.35
N SER A 116 -0.09 12.08 15.30
CA SER A 116 0.55 11.35 16.39
C SER A 116 1.65 10.45 15.82
N ASP A 117 2.47 9.87 16.68
CA ASP A 117 3.48 8.88 16.25
C ASP A 117 2.85 7.65 15.55
N SER A 118 1.59 7.34 15.85
CA SER A 118 0.79 6.28 15.23
C SER A 118 -0.07 6.73 14.04
N ASN A 119 -0.12 8.03 13.77
CA ASN A 119 -0.93 8.63 12.72
C ASN A 119 -0.29 9.94 12.25
N TRP A 120 0.46 9.88 11.17
CA TRP A 120 1.15 11.03 10.60
C TRP A 120 0.22 11.95 9.77
N ASN A 121 -1.10 11.82 9.93
CA ASN A 121 -2.16 12.48 9.15
C ASN A 121 -1.92 12.29 7.65
N VAL A 122 -2.27 11.10 7.15
CA VAL A 122 -1.98 10.69 5.78
C VAL A 122 -2.50 11.67 4.71
N MET A 123 -3.53 12.46 5.02
CA MET A 123 -4.09 13.47 4.12
C MET A 123 -3.17 14.67 3.89
N ASP A 124 -2.19 14.92 4.77
CA ASP A 124 -1.18 15.96 4.57
C ASP A 124 -0.15 15.55 3.49
N ASN A 125 -0.02 14.25 3.22
CA ASN A 125 0.84 13.73 2.15
C ASN A 125 0.04 13.54 0.88
N LYS A 126 0.53 14.17 -0.19
CA LYS A 126 -0.12 14.15 -1.51
C LYS A 126 0.35 12.98 -2.38
N ASN A 127 1.08 12.02 -1.82
CA ASN A 127 1.78 10.98 -2.56
C ASN A 127 1.24 9.56 -2.30
N TRP A 128 -0.02 9.34 -2.63
CA TRP A 128 -0.70 8.07 -2.32
C TRP A 128 -0.38 6.99 -3.34
N ILE A 129 -0.23 5.74 -2.88
CA ILE A 129 -0.10 4.58 -3.78
C ILE A 129 -1.29 4.50 -4.73
N MET A 130 -2.50 4.85 -4.28
CA MET A 130 -3.70 4.93 -5.13
C MET A 130 -3.52 5.84 -6.34
N ASP A 131 -2.93 7.03 -6.15
CA ASP A 131 -2.70 7.98 -7.23
C ASP A 131 -1.70 7.44 -8.25
N HIS A 132 -0.65 6.75 -7.79
CA HIS A 132 0.30 6.10 -8.68
C HIS A 132 -0.36 5.00 -9.51
N ILE A 133 -1.16 4.15 -8.88
CA ILE A 133 -1.89 3.06 -9.56
C ILE A 133 -2.81 3.63 -10.63
N VAL A 134 -3.63 4.63 -10.29
CA VAL A 134 -4.57 5.25 -11.23
C VAL A 134 -3.81 5.95 -12.37
N LYS A 135 -2.80 6.75 -12.05
CA LYS A 135 -2.00 7.48 -13.03
C LYS A 135 -1.27 6.56 -14.00
N ASN A 136 -0.81 5.40 -13.52
CA ASN A 136 -0.07 4.41 -14.29
C ASN A 136 -0.95 3.23 -14.73
N GLN A 137 -2.26 3.39 -14.73
CA GLN A 137 -3.22 2.45 -15.30
C GLN A 137 -3.08 1.01 -14.74
N GLY A 138 -3.04 0.88 -13.42
CA GLY A 138 -2.95 -0.42 -12.75
C GLY A 138 -1.52 -0.94 -12.60
N THR A 139 -0.50 -0.09 -12.81
CA THR A 139 0.90 -0.50 -12.70
C THR A 139 1.67 0.34 -11.67
N ILE A 140 2.64 -0.27 -11.00
CA ILE A 140 3.56 0.39 -10.07
C ILE A 140 4.98 0.09 -10.51
N ASN A 141 5.78 1.13 -10.75
CA ASN A 141 7.21 0.99 -10.90
C ASN A 141 7.85 1.04 -9.52
N TYR A 142 8.63 0.02 -9.19
CA TYR A 142 9.26 -0.15 -7.89
C TYR A 142 10.77 -0.17 -8.03
N CYS A 143 11.46 0.59 -7.19
CA CYS A 143 12.92 0.58 -7.12
C CYS A 143 13.33 0.05 -5.75
N ILE A 144 14.09 -1.04 -5.74
CA ILE A 144 14.39 -1.78 -4.52
C ILE A 144 15.60 -1.14 -3.85
N ARG A 145 15.44 -0.73 -2.59
CA ARG A 145 16.54 -0.28 -1.74
C ARG A 145 17.14 -1.50 -1.03
N TRP A 146 18.38 -1.85 -1.37
CA TRP A 146 19.10 -2.94 -0.74
C TRP A 146 20.09 -2.41 0.29
N ASP A 147 19.59 -2.09 1.49
CA ASP A 147 20.41 -1.66 2.62
C ASP A 147 20.88 -2.85 3.46
N SER A 148 21.63 -3.75 2.84
CA SER A 148 22.25 -4.88 3.52
C SER A 148 23.71 -4.99 3.15
N THR A 149 24.52 -5.50 4.07
CA THR A 149 25.91 -5.92 3.78
C THR A 149 25.99 -7.34 3.23
N GLN A 150 24.86 -8.05 3.16
CA GLN A 150 24.80 -9.41 2.62
C GLN A 150 24.76 -9.38 1.10
N LYS A 151 25.42 -10.39 0.49
CA LYS A 151 25.32 -10.61 -0.95
C LYS A 151 23.92 -11.04 -1.34
N LEU A 152 23.41 -10.49 -2.43
CA LEU A 152 22.13 -10.84 -3.03
C LEU A 152 22.39 -11.55 -4.36
N SER A 153 21.82 -12.75 -4.50
CA SER A 153 21.91 -13.48 -5.76
C SER A 153 20.81 -13.07 -6.73
N LYS A 154 21.10 -13.14 -8.04
CA LYS A 154 20.19 -12.84 -9.14
C LYS A 154 18.95 -13.73 -9.07
N SER A 155 19.13 -14.98 -8.66
CA SER A 155 18.02 -15.92 -8.47
C SER A 155 17.09 -15.56 -7.32
N VAL A 156 17.58 -14.89 -6.28
CA VAL A 156 16.73 -14.39 -5.18
C VAL A 156 16.13 -13.05 -5.59
N ALA A 157 16.94 -12.15 -6.17
CA ALA A 157 16.51 -10.86 -6.67
C ALA A 157 15.37 -10.96 -7.68
N SER A 158 15.40 -11.94 -8.58
CA SER A 158 14.35 -12.17 -9.58
C SER A 158 12.97 -12.49 -8.99
N LYS A 159 12.90 -12.93 -7.73
CA LYS A 159 11.64 -13.22 -7.03
C LYS A 159 10.94 -11.97 -6.49
N PHE A 160 11.64 -10.84 -6.36
CA PHE A 160 11.08 -9.63 -5.74
C PHE A 160 9.85 -9.10 -6.47
N GLN A 161 9.88 -9.06 -7.81
CA GLN A 161 8.74 -8.55 -8.58
C GLN A 161 7.47 -9.36 -8.35
N ALA A 162 7.58 -10.69 -8.39
CA ALA A 162 6.47 -11.58 -8.13
C ALA A 162 5.97 -11.45 -6.68
N MET A 163 6.89 -11.40 -5.70
CA MET A 163 6.56 -11.20 -4.30
C MET A 163 5.78 -9.89 -4.09
N LEU A 164 6.32 -8.76 -4.56
CA LEU A 164 5.67 -7.45 -4.46
C LEU A 164 4.30 -7.44 -5.13
N THR A 165 4.19 -8.05 -6.32
CA THR A 165 2.91 -8.17 -7.04
C THR A 165 1.86 -8.88 -6.18
N ARG A 166 2.23 -9.99 -5.50
CA ARG A 166 1.30 -10.65 -4.57
C ARG A 166 0.89 -9.74 -3.41
N GLN A 167 1.84 -9.01 -2.82
CA GLN A 167 1.54 -8.14 -1.67
C GLN A 167 0.61 -6.98 -2.05
N PHE A 168 0.80 -6.34 -3.21
CA PHE A 168 -0.14 -5.33 -3.70
C PHE A 168 -1.53 -5.90 -3.99
N ASN A 169 -1.61 -7.11 -4.54
CA ASN A 169 -2.89 -7.73 -4.86
C ASN A 169 -3.63 -8.31 -3.64
N ALA A 170 -2.92 -8.61 -2.54
CA ALA A 170 -3.54 -8.91 -1.25
C ALA A 170 -4.42 -7.75 -0.73
N TRP A 171 -4.05 -6.51 -1.08
CA TRP A 171 -4.87 -5.33 -0.86
C TRP A 171 -5.87 -5.09 -2.00
N ASN A 172 -5.42 -5.16 -3.27
CA ASN A 172 -6.26 -4.86 -4.44
C ASN A 172 -7.56 -5.66 -4.47
N ARG A 173 -7.53 -6.94 -4.04
CA ARG A 173 -8.70 -7.81 -4.03
C ARG A 173 -9.91 -7.21 -3.32
N TRP A 174 -9.69 -6.36 -2.31
CA TRP A 174 -10.75 -5.71 -1.55
C TRP A 174 -11.42 -4.56 -2.31
N LEU A 175 -10.76 -4.03 -3.34
CA LEU A 175 -11.26 -2.95 -4.19
C LEU A 175 -11.89 -3.45 -5.49
N VAL A 176 -11.58 -4.67 -5.94
CA VAL A 176 -12.13 -5.23 -7.18
C VAL A 176 -13.66 -5.18 -7.14
N GLY A 177 -14.25 -4.50 -8.14
CA GLY A 177 -15.68 -4.29 -8.23
C GLY A 177 -16.27 -3.25 -7.25
N TYR A 178 -15.46 -2.63 -6.39
CA TYR A 178 -15.91 -1.61 -5.43
C TYR A 178 -15.63 -0.20 -5.94
N ASN A 179 -16.60 0.71 -5.75
CA ASN A 179 -16.54 2.13 -6.10
C ASN A 179 -15.94 2.40 -7.49
N CYS A 180 -16.25 1.53 -8.47
CA CYS A 180 -15.69 1.56 -9.83
C CYS A 180 -14.17 1.53 -9.92
N TRP A 181 -13.53 0.82 -9.01
CA TRP A 181 -12.13 0.51 -9.12
C TRP A 181 -11.88 -0.24 -10.44
N PRO A 182 -11.06 0.30 -11.35
CA PRO A 182 -10.97 -0.20 -12.73
C PRO A 182 -9.91 -1.30 -12.90
N TYR A 183 -9.30 -1.77 -11.81
CA TYR A 183 -8.15 -2.68 -11.87
C TYR A 183 -8.43 -3.99 -11.14
N ASP A 184 -8.56 -5.06 -11.90
CA ASP A 184 -8.68 -6.42 -11.35
C ASP A 184 -7.33 -6.91 -10.77
N GLU A 185 -6.23 -6.35 -11.26
CA GLU A 185 -4.87 -6.67 -10.84
C GLU A 185 -3.99 -5.40 -10.84
N ILE A 186 -3.11 -5.28 -9.84
CA ILE A 186 -2.01 -4.33 -9.84
C ILE A 186 -0.73 -5.04 -10.28
N LYS A 187 -0.07 -4.52 -11.32
CA LYS A 187 1.21 -5.08 -11.82
C LYS A 187 2.38 -4.28 -11.27
N VAL A 188 3.37 -4.97 -10.72
CA VAL A 188 4.62 -4.34 -10.28
C VAL A 188 5.70 -4.56 -11.33
N ASN A 189 6.42 -3.48 -11.68
CA ASN A 189 7.63 -3.53 -12.48
C ASN A 189 8.82 -3.15 -11.59
N VAL A 190 9.77 -4.05 -11.38
CA VAL A 190 11.03 -3.69 -10.73
C VAL A 190 11.89 -2.96 -11.76
N VAL A 191 12.09 -1.66 -11.57
CA VAL A 191 12.79 -0.79 -12.53
C VAL A 191 14.24 -0.51 -12.14
N GLY A 192 14.62 -0.82 -10.89
CA GLY A 192 16.00 -0.70 -10.47
C GLY A 192 16.27 -1.14 -9.04
N TRP A 193 17.55 -1.10 -8.69
CA TRP A 193 18.14 -1.56 -7.44
C TRP A 193 19.14 -0.53 -6.93
N ALA A 194 18.86 0.07 -5.77
CA ALA A 194 19.80 0.93 -5.08
C ALA A 194 20.65 0.12 -4.10
N VAL A 195 21.97 0.24 -4.22
CA VAL A 195 22.96 -0.47 -3.39
C VAL A 195 24.07 0.48 -2.94
N LYS A 196 24.66 0.19 -1.78
CA LYS A 196 25.87 0.89 -1.31
C LYS A 196 27.09 0.54 -2.17
N ASP A 197 27.18 -0.72 -2.58
CA ASP A 197 28.29 -1.30 -3.33
C ASP A 197 27.72 -2.35 -4.29
N SER A 198 28.00 -2.24 -5.58
CA SER A 198 27.48 -3.16 -6.61
C SER A 198 28.06 -4.56 -6.50
N SER A 199 29.20 -4.74 -5.82
CA SER A 199 29.80 -6.06 -5.55
C SER A 199 28.97 -6.93 -4.59
N LEU A 200 27.94 -6.35 -3.96
CA LEU A 200 26.92 -7.08 -3.19
C LEU A 200 25.97 -7.86 -4.09
N LEU A 201 25.87 -7.51 -5.36
CA LEU A 201 25.02 -8.19 -6.34
C LEU A 201 25.87 -9.19 -7.12
N ASP A 202 25.36 -10.41 -7.34
CA ASP A 202 26.04 -11.38 -8.21
C ASP A 202 25.72 -11.21 -9.71
N TRP A 203 25.04 -10.11 -10.06
CA TRP A 203 24.75 -9.69 -11.43
C TRP A 203 25.17 -8.23 -11.65
N SER A 204 25.41 -7.88 -12.91
CA SER A 204 25.87 -6.54 -13.31
C SER A 204 25.15 -5.99 -14.55
N ASP A 205 24.18 -6.73 -15.09
CA ASP A 205 23.36 -6.30 -16.22
C ASP A 205 22.02 -5.72 -15.75
N ASP A 206 21.29 -5.05 -16.65
CA ASP A 206 20.00 -4.44 -16.35
C ASP A 206 18.82 -5.43 -16.44
N SER A 207 19.07 -6.75 -16.42
CA SER A 207 18.00 -7.74 -16.61
C SER A 207 16.95 -7.77 -15.48
N LEU A 208 17.29 -7.19 -14.32
CA LEU A 208 16.38 -7.03 -13.17
C LEU A 208 16.07 -5.55 -12.89
N GLY A 209 16.32 -4.67 -13.84
CA GLY A 209 16.28 -3.22 -13.67
C GLY A 209 17.67 -2.62 -13.46
N LYS A 210 17.75 -1.29 -13.56
CA LYS A 210 19.02 -0.55 -13.48
C LYS A 210 19.63 -0.62 -12.08
N ILE A 211 20.94 -0.83 -12.00
CA ILE A 211 21.69 -0.75 -10.74
C ILE A 211 22.09 0.71 -10.48
N TYR A 212 21.75 1.22 -9.30
CA TYR A 212 22.12 2.53 -8.78
C TYR A 212 23.06 2.32 -7.59
N GLU A 213 24.35 2.57 -7.80
CA GLU A 213 25.38 2.40 -6.78
C GLU A 213 25.78 3.75 -6.17
N GLY A 214 25.86 3.82 -4.84
CA GLY A 214 26.46 4.94 -4.13
C GLY A 214 25.58 6.19 -3.98
N GLU A 215 24.36 6.19 -4.52
CA GLU A 215 23.36 7.21 -4.17
C GLU A 215 22.75 6.89 -2.81
N LEU A 216 22.96 7.75 -1.82
CA LEU A 216 22.54 7.56 -0.43
C LEU A 216 21.62 8.71 0.02
N ASP A 217 20.68 8.41 0.91
CA ASP A 217 19.88 9.43 1.60
C ASP A 217 20.68 10.12 2.74
N ALA A 218 20.02 11.01 3.49
CA ALA A 218 20.65 11.77 4.56
C ALA A 218 21.18 10.89 5.70
N GLU A 219 20.62 9.69 5.84
CA GLU A 219 20.97 8.66 6.82
C GLU A 219 22.05 7.69 6.29
N GLY A 220 22.52 7.88 5.05
CA GLY A 220 23.53 7.02 4.43
C GLY A 220 22.99 5.69 3.92
N ILE A 221 21.69 5.58 3.69
CA ILE A 221 21.00 4.37 3.20
C ILE A 221 20.87 4.48 1.68
N PRO A 222 21.18 3.43 0.90
CA PRO A 222 21.09 3.49 -0.55
C PRO A 222 19.69 3.87 -1.01
N MET A 223 19.59 4.82 -1.91
CA MET A 223 18.33 5.29 -2.49
C MET A 223 18.40 5.29 -4.00
N CYS A 224 17.25 5.16 -4.65
CA CYS A 224 17.19 5.36 -6.08
C CYS A 224 17.25 6.87 -6.38
N PRO A 225 17.55 7.29 -7.62
CA PRO A 225 17.61 8.70 -7.94
C PRO A 225 16.32 9.45 -7.61
N GLN A 226 16.45 10.68 -7.10
CA GLN A 226 15.28 11.46 -6.68
C GLN A 226 14.28 11.66 -7.82
N ASN A 227 14.77 11.78 -9.06
CA ASN A 227 13.93 11.88 -10.26
C ASN A 227 13.18 10.59 -10.62
N CYS A 228 13.52 9.44 -10.01
CA CYS A 228 12.76 8.21 -10.09
C CYS A 228 11.60 8.19 -9.08
N TYR A 229 11.70 8.93 -7.97
CA TYR A 229 10.57 9.09 -7.06
C TYR A 229 9.56 10.06 -7.65
N ARG A 230 8.31 9.63 -7.69
CA ARG A 230 7.21 10.56 -7.80
C ARG A 230 6.86 10.98 -6.39
N PHE A 231 7.42 12.10 -5.92
CA PHE A 231 6.84 12.88 -4.83
C PHE A 231 6.04 14.02 -5.48
N TYR A 232 4.85 14.32 -4.97
CA TYR A 232 4.06 15.45 -5.47
C TYR A 232 4.66 16.84 -5.13
N ASP A 233 5.84 16.89 -4.49
CA ASP A 233 6.57 18.12 -4.14
C ASP A 233 7.86 18.30 -4.95
N ALA A 234 7.74 18.30 -6.27
CA ALA A 234 8.56 19.20 -7.07
C ALA A 234 7.69 20.39 -7.46
N GLY A 235 7.67 21.41 -6.58
CA GLY A 235 7.21 22.75 -6.91
C GLY A 235 8.03 23.32 -8.07
N ILE A 236 7.61 22.98 -9.29
CA ILE A 236 7.81 23.74 -10.51
C ILE A 236 6.36 23.99 -10.98
N ASN A 237 5.72 25.12 -10.66
CA ASN A 237 6.21 26.49 -10.60
C ASN A 237 5.93 27.20 -9.27
#